data_AF-A0A522QNU0-F1
#
_entry.id   AF-A0A522QNU0-F1
#
_cell.length_a   1.000
_cell.length_b   1.000
_cell.length_c   1.000
_cell.angle_alpha   90.00
_cell.angle_beta   90.00
_cell.angle_gamma   90.00
#
_symmetry.space_group_name_H-M   'P 1'
#
loop_
_entity.id
_entity.type
_entity.pdbx_description
1 polymer ?
#
loop_
_entity_poly.entity_id
_entity_poly.type
_entity_poly.pdbx_seq_one_letter_code
_entity_poly.pdbx_strand_id
1 'polypeptide(L)' 'MSQPPRRKEMDAAALKALAHPLRVQILRVLQLRDQVSVTGLAEELGESTGATSYHLRQLARHGLVEQCPPPAAG' A
#
# COMPACT_ATOMS: atom_id res chain seq x y z
N MET A 1 -14.87 -27.12 17.66
CA MET A 1 -14.09 -26.08 18.37
C MET A 1 -13.56 -25.11 17.33
N SER A 2 -14.21 -23.96 17.18
CA SER A 2 -13.76 -22.93 16.21
C SER A 2 -12.50 -22.28 16.76
N GLN A 3 -11.40 -22.39 16.03
CA GLN A 3 -10.16 -21.69 16.35
C GLN A 3 -10.47 -20.18 16.41
N PRO A 4 -10.11 -19.46 17.48
CA PRO A 4 -10.22 -18.00 17.46
C PRO A 4 -9.39 -17.47 16.29
N PRO A 5 -9.82 -16.39 15.61
CA PRO A 5 -9.03 -15.82 14.53
C PRO A 5 -7.64 -15.54 15.11
N ARG A 6 -6.60 -16.20 14.57
CA ARG A 6 -5.23 -15.90 14.95
C ARG A 6 -5.10 -14.40 14.70
N ARG A 7 -4.97 -13.62 15.77
CA ARG A 7 -4.66 -12.20 15.70
C ARG A 7 -3.43 -12.16 14.79
N LYS A 8 -3.59 -11.71 13.55
CA LYS A 8 -2.58 -11.84 12.50
C LYS A 8 -1.36 -11.15 13.06
N GLU A 9 -0.39 -11.92 13.55
CA GLU A 9 0.82 -11.36 14.16
C GLU A 9 1.41 -10.48 13.08
N MET A 10 1.52 -9.19 13.37
CA MET A 10 1.99 -8.23 12.40
C MET A 10 3.42 -8.63 12.10
N ASP A 11 3.60 -9.27 10.94
CA ASP A 11 4.85 -9.94 10.58
C ASP A 11 5.99 -8.92 10.71
N ALA A 12 7.12 -9.32 11.27
CA ALA A 12 8.28 -8.44 11.40
C ALA A 12 8.66 -7.81 10.05
N ALA A 13 8.34 -8.49 8.95
CA ALA A 13 8.45 -7.99 7.59
C ALA A 13 7.49 -6.80 7.30
N ALA A 14 6.23 -6.87 7.74
CA ALA A 14 5.27 -5.78 7.63
C ALA A 14 5.68 -4.57 8.49
N LEU A 15 6.24 -4.80 9.69
CA LEU A 15 6.77 -3.72 10.54
C LEU A 15 7.94 -2.98 9.85
N LYS A 16 8.85 -3.72 9.20
CA LYS A 16 9.92 -3.11 8.37
C LYS A 16 9.38 -2.34 7.18
N ALA A 17 8.26 -2.78 6.62
CA ALA A 17 7.59 -2.05 5.54
C ALA A 17 7.09 -0.69 6.03
N LEU A 18 6.66 -0.55 7.29
CA LEU A 18 6.16 0.70 7.86
C LEU A 18 7.25 1.67 8.33
N ALA A 19 8.53 1.27 8.31
CA ALA A 19 9.63 2.11 8.80
C ALA A 19 9.91 3.36 7.95
N HIS A 20 9.36 3.45 6.73
CA HIS A 20 9.58 4.59 5.84
C HIS A 20 8.34 5.50 5.82
N PRO A 21 8.48 6.82 6.03
CA PRO A 21 7.34 7.74 6.16
C PRO A 21 6.46 7.75 4.90
N LEU A 22 7.06 7.73 3.70
CA LEU A 22 6.31 7.71 2.45
C LEU A 22 5.40 6.48 2.32
N ARG A 23 5.80 5.32 2.84
CA ARG A 23 4.96 4.11 2.78
C ARG A 23 3.75 4.22 3.70
N VAL A 24 3.93 4.83 4.88
CA VAL A 24 2.81 5.11 5.80
C VAL A 24 1.83 6.09 5.16
N GLN A 25 2.34 7.12 4.48
CA GLN A 25 1.51 8.08 3.75
C GLN A 25 0.74 7.43 2.60
N ILE A 26 1.39 6.59 1.79
CA ILE A 26 0.74 5.80 0.72
C ILE A 26 -0.41 4.96 1.30
N LEU A 27 -0.18 4.24 2.39
CA LEU A 27 -1.22 3.42 3.03
C LEU A 27 -2.38 4.27 3.54
N ARG A 28 -2.11 5.47 4.07
CA ARG A 28 -3.15 6.38 4.53
C ARG A 28 -4.02 6.88 3.39
N VAL A 29 -3.45 7.21 2.23
CA VAL A 29 -4.22 7.59 1.03
C VAL A 29 -5.09 6.42 0.57
N LEU A 30 -4.54 5.21 0.53
CA LEU A 30 -5.27 4.00 0.13
C LEU A 30 -6.37 3.59 1.13
N GLN A 31 -6.26 3.97 2.40
CA GLN A 31 -7.36 3.77 3.36
C GLN A 31 -8.57 4.67 3.08
N LEU A 32 -8.38 5.77 2.35
CA LEU A 32 -9.43 6.75 2.05
C LEU A 32 -10.00 6.61 0.63
N ARG A 33 -9.36 5.80 -0.23
CA ARG A 33 -9.71 5.66 -1.65
C ARG A 33 -9.70 4.18 -2.03
N ASP A 34 -10.77 3.69 -2.66
CA ASP A 34 -10.85 2.30 -3.12
C ASP A 34 -9.76 1.93 -4.14
N GLN A 35 -9.38 2.89 -4.99
CA GLN A 35 -8.30 2.74 -5.96
C GLN A 35 -7.64 4.09 -6.27
N VAL A 36 -6.35 4.07 -6.59
CA VAL A 36 -5.59 5.27 -6.99
C VAL A 36 -4.45 4.87 -7.92
N SER A 37 -4.17 5.71 -8.93
CA SER A 37 -3.04 5.48 -9.84
C SER A 37 -1.72 5.88 -9.17
N VAL A 38 -0.60 5.32 -9.65
CA VAL A 38 0.75 5.70 -9.19
C VAL A 38 1.00 7.20 -9.38
N THR A 39 0.59 7.74 -10.53
CA THR A 39 0.74 9.16 -10.85
C THR A 39 -0.09 10.03 -9.91
N GLY A 40 -1.34 9.66 -9.64
CA GLY A 40 -2.20 10.39 -8.71
C GLY A 40 -1.66 10.34 -7.27
N LEU A 41 -1.13 9.20 -6.83
CA LEU A 41 -0.43 9.09 -5.54
C LEU A 41 0.80 9.99 -5.46
N ALA A 42 1.60 10.02 -6.53
CA ALA A 42 2.80 10.83 -6.60
C ALA A 42 2.46 12.34 -6.53
N GLU A 43 1.44 12.77 -7.28
CA GLU A 43 0.95 14.14 -7.25
C GLU A 43 0.39 14.54 -5.88
N GLU A 44 -0.46 13.69 -5.27
CA GLU A 44 -1.07 13.96 -3.96
C GLU A 44 -0.03 14.04 -2.83
N LEU A 45 1.04 13.24 -2.92
CA LEU A 45 2.09 13.20 -1.90
C LEU A 45 3.26 14.15 -2.18
N GLY A 46 3.26 14.86 -3.32
CA GLY A 46 4.37 15.74 -3.72
C GLY A 46 5.66 14.98 -4.02
N GLU A 47 5.54 13.75 -4.50
CA GLU A 47 6.64 12.81 -4.73
C GLU A 47 6.82 12.50 -6.21
N SER A 48 7.97 11.91 -6.56
CA SER A 48 8.16 11.40 -7.92
C SER A 48 7.38 10.10 -8.15
N THR A 49 6.92 9.88 -9.39
CA THR A 49 6.31 8.60 -9.80
C THR A 49 7.28 7.43 -9.64
N GLY A 50 8.59 7.65 -9.83
CA GLY A 50 9.65 6.67 -9.61
C GLY A 50 9.76 6.23 -8.14
N ALA A 51 9.85 7.18 -7.22
CA ALA A 51 9.89 6.90 -5.78
C ALA A 51 8.61 6.22 -5.30
N THR A 52 7.45 6.73 -5.72
CA THR A 52 6.14 6.18 -5.41
C THR A 52 6.03 4.72 -5.89
N SER A 53 6.42 4.44 -7.13
CA SER A 53 6.45 3.08 -7.70
C SER A 53 7.36 2.14 -6.90
N TYR A 54 8.53 2.62 -6.50
CA TYR A 54 9.47 1.84 -5.70
C TYR A 54 8.85 1.42 -4.36
N HIS A 55 8.21 2.36 -3.66
CA HIS A 55 7.58 2.09 -2.38
C HIS A 55 6.35 1.19 -2.48
N LEU A 56 5.52 1.35 -3.52
CA LEU A 56 4.41 0.45 -3.79
C LEU A 56 4.90 -0.99 -4.01
N ARG A 57 6.00 -1.19 -4.75
CA ARG A 57 6.60 -2.53 -4.90
C ARG A 57 7.06 -3.11 -3.56
N GLN A 58 7.68 -2.32 -2.68
CA GLN A 58 8.09 -2.82 -1.36
C GLN A 58 6.87 -3.18 -0.49
N LEU A 59 5.82 -2.35 -0.50
CA LEU A 59 4.57 -2.63 0.22
C LEU A 59 3.89 -3.90 -0.32
N ALA A 60 3.86 -4.09 -1.64
CA ALA A 60 3.27 -5.27 -2.28
C ALA A 60 4.01 -6.56 -1.96
N ARG A 61 5.35 -6.52 -1.86
CA ARG A 61 6.16 -7.68 -1.41
C ARG A 61 5.80 -8.17 -0.02
N HIS A 62 5.20 -7.32 0.81
CA HIS A 62 4.73 -7.64 2.16
C HIS A 62 3.21 -7.83 2.23
N GLY A 63 2.51 -7.83 1.08
CA GLY A 63 1.06 -8.01 1.02
C GLY A 63 0.26 -6.87 1.64
N LEU A 64 0.85 -5.67 1.73
CA LEU A 64 0.17 -4.49 2.31
C LEU A 64 -0.61 -3.68 1.28
N VAL A 65 -0.28 -3.83 0.00
CA VAL A 65 -1.00 -3.23 -1.13
C VAL A 65 -0.98 -4.22 -2.28
N GLU A 66 -1.92 -4.10 -3.20
CA GLU A 66 -1.98 -4.87 -4.43
C GLU A 66 -2.26 -3.98 -5.63
N GLN A 67 -1.87 -4.44 -6.82
CA GLN A 67 -2.27 -3.79 -8.06
C GLN A 67 -3.64 -4.30 -8.46
N CYS A 68 -4.58 -3.38 -8.68
CA CYS A 68 -5.89 -3.68 -9.25
C CYS A 68 -5.87 -3.40 -10.76
N PRO A 69 -6.62 -4.14 -11.58
CA PRO A 69 -6.87 -3.76 -12.96
C PRO A 69 -7.39 -2.31 -13.07
N PRO A 70 -7.15 -1.63 -14.21
CA PRO A 70 -7.74 -0.32 -14.45
C PRO A 70 -9.28 -0.43 -14.42
N PRO A 71 -9.99 0.62 -13.98
CA PRO A 71 -11.45 0.63 -13.99
C PRO A 71 -11.94 0.34 -15.40
N ALA A 72 -13.00 -0.46 -15.51
CA ALA A 72 -13.61 -0.76 -16.81
C ALA A 72 -13.99 0.56 -17.48
N ALA A 73 -13.49 0.79 -18.70
CA ALA A 73 -13.95 1.89 -19.53
C ALA A 73 -15.43 1.62 -19.84
N GLY A 74 -16.32 2.48 -19.32
CA GLY A 74 -17.73 2.48 -19.66
C GLY A 74 -17.98 3.00 -21.07
#